data_AF-A0A8X6XVS4-F1
#
_entry.id   AF-A0A8X6XVS4-F1
#
_cell.length_a   1.000
_cell.length_b   1.000
_cell.length_c   1.000
_cell.angle_alpha   90.00
_cell.angle_beta   90.00
_cell.angle_gamma   90.00
#
_symmetry.space_group_name_H-M   'P 1'
#
loop_
_entity.id
_entity.type
_entity.pdbx_description
1 polymer ?
#
loop_
_entity_poly.entity_id
_entity_poly.type
_entity_poly.pdbx_seq_one_letter_code
_entity_poly.pdbx_strand_id
1 'polypeptide(L)'
;MGRQKHGVSRTVLTINTKREMIAKVESGQKMSHVARQYGLNRSTVCTILAKKDIIKKTQAAEGVTKIISVKIRSAIHDKMERLLLIWIN
;
A
#
# COMPACT_ATOMS: atom_id res chain seq x y z
N MET A 1 -13.26 -13.82 24.34
CA MET A 1 -12.88 -12.56 23.65
C MET A 1 -13.10 -12.75 22.15
N GLY A 2 -14.16 -12.14 21.61
CA GLY A 2 -14.57 -12.34 20.21
C GLY A 2 -13.60 -11.69 19.23
N ARG A 3 -13.10 -12.46 18.26
CA ARG A 3 -12.44 -11.95 17.06
C ARG A 3 -13.48 -11.19 16.23
N GLN A 4 -13.45 -9.86 16.28
CA GLN A 4 -14.22 -9.03 15.36
C GLN A 4 -13.68 -9.29 13.93
N LYS A 5 -14.44 -10.07 13.15
CA LYS A 5 -14.22 -10.21 11.72
C LYS A 5 -14.69 -8.93 11.05
N HIS A 6 -13.79 -7.97 10.94
CA HIS A 6 -13.98 -6.84 10.06
C HIS A 6 -13.93 -7.42 8.64
N GLY A 7 -15.01 -7.28 7.86
CA GLY A 7 -14.94 -7.48 6.42
C GLY A 7 -13.73 -6.71 5.89
N VAL A 8 -12.94 -7.31 4.99
CA VAL A 8 -11.63 -6.80 4.56
C VAL A 8 -11.81 -5.48 3.79
N SER A 9 -12.05 -4.39 4.51
CA SER A 9 -11.98 -3.04 3.99
C SER A 9 -10.51 -2.67 3.93
N ARG A 10 -10.03 -2.33 2.72
CA ARG A 10 -8.66 -1.88 2.54
C ARG A 10 -8.51 -0.51 3.19
N THR A 11 -7.80 -0.43 4.32
CA THR A 11 -7.41 0.86 4.90
C THR A 11 -6.52 1.61 3.92
N VAL A 12 -7.02 2.71 3.38
CA VAL A 12 -6.27 3.58 2.47
C VAL A 12 -5.36 4.46 3.30
N LEU A 13 -4.06 4.13 3.32
CA LEU A 13 -3.03 4.92 4.00
C LEU A 13 -2.37 5.88 3.02
N THR A 14 -2.22 7.14 3.43
CA THR A 14 -1.45 8.14 2.68
C THR A 14 0.04 7.77 2.62
N ILE A 15 0.76 8.31 1.64
CA ILE A 15 2.21 8.10 1.55
C ILE A 15 2.92 8.73 2.74
N ASN A 16 2.41 9.84 3.27
CA ASN A 16 2.98 10.50 4.44
C ASN A 16 2.86 9.62 5.70
N THR A 17 1.69 9.02 5.93
CA THR A 17 1.50 8.08 7.05
C THR A 17 2.44 6.88 6.94
N LYS A 18 2.66 6.35 5.72
CA LYS A 18 3.63 5.25 5.50
C LYS A 18 5.06 5.68 5.82
N ARG A 19 5.47 6.91 5.47
CA ARG A 19 6.80 7.44 5.81
C ARG A 19 6.97 7.62 7.32
N GLU A 20 5.97 8.16 8.00
CA GLU A 20 5.99 8.30 9.46
C GLU A 20 6.14 6.94 10.15
N MET A 21 5.41 5.92 9.68
CA MET A 21 5.56 4.56 10.19
C MET A 21 6.98 4.00 9.97
N ILE A 22 7.59 4.27 8.81
CA ILE A 22 8.98 3.85 8.55
C ILE A 22 9.94 4.56 9.50
N ALA A 23 9.78 5.87 9.69
CA ALA A 23 10.63 6.66 10.59
C ALA A 23 10.55 6.17 12.05
N LYS A 24 9.35 5.86 12.53
CA LYS A 24 9.11 5.29 13.88
C LYS A 24 9.77 3.93 14.08
N VAL A 25 9.75 3.07 13.06
CA VAL A 25 10.43 1.77 13.14
C VAL A 25 11.95 1.93 13.07
N GLU A 26 12.46 2.83 12.22
CA GLU A 26 13.88 3.13 12.11
C GLU A 26 14.44 3.81 13.37
N SER A 27 13.62 4.57 14.10
CA SER A 27 13.98 5.14 15.41
C SER A 27 13.96 4.11 16.56
N GLY A 28 13.75 2.83 16.26
CA GLY A 28 13.82 1.74 17.24
C GLY A 28 12.49 1.31 17.86
N GLN A 29 11.34 1.85 17.44
CA GLN A 29 10.06 1.37 17.95
C GLN A 29 9.74 -0.03 17.42
N LYS A 30 9.24 -0.90 18.31
CA LYS A 30 8.78 -2.25 17.93
C LYS A 30 7.64 -2.17 16.93
N MET A 31 7.73 -2.94 15.84
CA MET A 31 6.70 -3.01 14.80
C MET A 31 5.30 -3.33 15.33
N SER A 32 5.20 -4.14 16.38
CA SER A 32 3.92 -4.48 17.02
C SER A 32 3.27 -3.29 17.70
N HIS A 33 4.07 -2.41 18.30
CA HIS A 33 3.59 -1.18 18.92
C HIS A 33 3.12 -0.19 17.85
N VAL A 34 3.92 0.01 16.80
CA VAL A 34 3.55 0.85 15.65
C VAL A 34 2.26 0.34 15.01
N ALA A 35 2.16 -0.96 14.73
CA ALA A 35 0.95 -1.57 14.17
C ALA A 35 -0.30 -1.27 15.02
N ARG A 36 -0.18 -1.40 16.34
CA ARG A 36 -1.28 -1.12 17.29
C ARG A 36 -1.66 0.36 17.32
N GLN A 37 -0.71 1.29 17.22
CA GLN A 37 -1.00 2.73 17.20
C GLN A 37 -1.84 3.13 15.98
N TYR A 38 -1.60 2.52 14.82
CA TYR A 38 -2.34 2.83 13.59
C TYR A 38 -3.54 1.89 13.35
N GLY A 39 -3.84 0.98 14.28
CA GLY A 39 -4.92 -0.01 14.11
C GLY A 39 -4.66 -1.00 12.96
N LEU A 40 -3.39 -1.23 12.61
CA LEU A 40 -2.98 -2.05 11.48
C LEU A 40 -2.48 -3.42 11.94
N ASN A 41 -2.54 -4.39 11.03
CA ASN A 41 -1.94 -5.70 11.22
C ASN A 41 -0.41 -5.59 11.10
N ARG A 42 0.33 -6.38 11.89
CA ARG A 42 1.80 -6.46 11.79
C ARG A 42 2.29 -6.77 10.38
N SER A 43 1.58 -7.64 9.66
CA SER A 43 1.89 -7.99 8.27
C SER A 43 1.86 -6.78 7.34
N THR A 44 0.89 -5.87 7.53
CA THR A 44 0.79 -4.62 6.76
C THR A 44 2.01 -3.73 6.98
N VAL A 45 2.46 -3.59 8.24
CA VAL A 45 3.67 -2.82 8.58
C VAL A 45 4.92 -3.46 7.93
N CYS A 46 5.02 -4.79 7.94
CA CYS A 46 6.11 -5.52 7.28
C CYS A 46 6.15 -5.22 5.77
N THR A 47 5.00 -5.25 5.08
CA THR A 47 4.91 -4.92 3.65
C THR A 47 5.29 -3.46 3.37
N ILE A 48 4.92 -2.52 4.25
CA ILE A 48 5.32 -1.11 4.13
C ILE A 48 6.84 -0.97 4.22
N LEU A 49 7.48 -1.64 5.19
CA LEU A 49 8.94 -1.63 5.36
C LEU A 49 9.66 -2.30 4.18
N ALA A 50 9.12 -3.39 3.65
CA ALA A 50 9.68 -4.04 2.45
C ALA A 50 9.67 -3.10 1.22
N LYS A 51 8.76 -2.12 1.19
CA LYS A 51 8.65 -1.11 0.13
C LYS A 51 9.26 0.25 0.51
N LYS A 52 10.05 0.31 1.59
CA LYS A 52 10.61 1.57 2.12
C LYS A 52 11.39 2.36 1.08
N ASP A 53 12.17 1.70 0.22
CA ASP A 53 13.00 2.37 -0.78
C ASP A 53 12.16 3.11 -1.82
N ILE A 54 11.04 2.50 -2.22
CA ILE A 54 10.09 3.11 -3.17
C ILE A 54 9.38 4.29 -2.50
N ILE A 55 8.98 4.12 -1.24
CA ILE A 55 8.26 5.14 -0.46
C ILE A 55 9.16 6.35 -0.15
N LYS A 56 10.47 6.13 0.09
CA LYS A 56 11.48 7.18 0.29
C LYS A 56 11.83 7.91 -1.00
N LYS A 57 12.00 7.18 -2.12
CA LYS A 57 12.33 7.78 -3.43
C LYS A 57 11.18 8.56 -4.05
N THR A 58 9.94 8.19 -3.78
CA THR A 58 8.78 8.88 -4.34
C THR A 58 8.59 10.22 -3.64
N GLN A 59 8.85 11.36 -4.28
CA GLN A 59 8.33 12.66 -3.82
C GLN A 59 6.84 12.73 -4.16
N ALA A 60 5.98 12.54 -3.16
CA ALA A 60 4.53 12.62 -3.31
C ALA A 60 4.02 13.91 -2.64
N ALA A 61 3.11 14.61 -3.32
CA ALA A 61 2.38 15.73 -2.75
C ALA A 61 1.51 15.27 -1.57
N GLU A 62 1.14 16.21 -0.70
CA GLU A 62 0.24 15.95 0.42
C GLU A 62 -1.09 15.37 -0.08
N GLY A 63 -1.60 14.35 0.61
CA GLY A 63 -2.86 13.67 0.24
C GLY A 63 -2.74 12.55 -0.80
N VAL A 64 -1.57 12.32 -1.41
CA VAL A 64 -1.39 11.16 -2.31
C VAL A 64 -1.48 9.86 -1.50
N THR A 65 -2.41 8.99 -1.90
CA THR A 65 -2.68 7.70 -1.24
C THR A 65 -2.05 6.50 -1.95
N LYS A 66 -1.86 6.61 -3.26
CA LYS A 66 -1.36 5.53 -4.13
C LYS A 66 -0.04 5.95 -4.79
N ILE A 67 1.01 5.17 -4.55
CA ILE A 67 2.17 5.16 -5.44
C ILE A 67 1.80 4.19 -6.56
N ILE A 68 1.34 4.72 -7.69
CA ILE A 68 1.17 3.92 -8.90
C ILE A 68 2.57 3.73 -9.45
N SER A 69 3.21 2.61 -9.11
CA SER A 69 4.26 2.12 -9.98
C SER A 69 3.59 1.78 -11.31
N VAL A 70 4.13 2.30 -12.41
CA VAL A 70 3.70 2.17 -13.82
C VAL A 70 3.26 0.75 -14.27
N LYS A 71 3.50 -0.28 -13.45
CA LYS A 71 3.25 -1.70 -13.70
C LYS A 71 1.82 -2.22 -13.47
N ILE A 72 0.81 -1.40 -13.15
CA ILE A 72 -0.57 -1.93 -13.08
C ILE A 72 -1.04 -2.37 -14.48
N ARG A 73 -0.61 -1.65 -15.52
CA ARG A 73 -0.93 -1.97 -16.91
C ARG A 73 0.21 -2.80 -17.53
N SER A 74 0.02 -4.11 -17.54
CA SER A 74 0.91 -5.03 -18.27
C SER A 74 0.53 -5.12 -19.75
N ALA A 75 1.46 -5.61 -20.59
CA ALA A 75 1.19 -5.88 -22.01
C ALA A 75 0.00 -6.84 -22.24
N ILE A 76 -0.32 -7.68 -21.24
CA ILE A 76 -1.49 -8.55 -21.26
C ILE A 76 -2.79 -7.73 -21.22
N HIS A 77 -2.83 -6.65 -20.43
CA HIS A 77 -4.00 -5.77 -20.40
C HIS A 77 -4.23 -5.12 -21.76
N ASP A 78 -3.17 -4.62 -22.41
CA ASP A 78 -3.26 -4.03 -23.76
C ASP A 78 -3.77 -5.04 -24.80
N LYS A 79 -3.25 -6.28 -24.75
CA LYS A 79 -3.71 -7.37 -25.62
C LYS A 79 -5.18 -7.70 -25.38
N MET A 80 -5.62 -7.77 -24.13
CA MET A 80 -7.01 -8.07 -23.78
C MET A 80 -7.96 -6.95 -24.22
N GLU A 81 -7.57 -5.70 -24.06
CA GLU A 81 -8.36 -4.55 -24.52
C GLU A 81 -8.56 -4.58 -26.04
N ARG A 82 -7.51 -4.91 -26.81
CA ARG A 82 -7.61 -5.08 -28.27
C ARG A 82 -8.55 -6.22 -28.67
N LEU A 83 -8.49 -7.36 -27.98
CA LEU A 83 -9.36 -8.51 -28.26
C LEU A 83 -10.82 -8.20 -27.92
N LEU A 84 -11.07 -7.49 -26.82
CA LEU A 84 -12.42 -7.06 -26.44
C LEU A 84 -13.01 -6.06 -27.44
N LEU A 85 -12.19 -5.15 -27.98
CA LEU A 85 -12.62 -4.22 -29.02
C LEU A 85 -13.08 -4.93 -30.30
N ILE A 86 -12.40 -5.99 -30.70
CA ILE A 86 -12.80 -6.81 -31.86
C ILE A 86 -14.08 -7.59 -31.58
N TRP A 87 -14.32 -8.00 -30.34
CA TRP A 87 -15.49 -8.81 -29.99
C TRP A 87 -16.78 -8.00 -29.88
N ILE A 88 -16.69 -6.74 -29.46
CA ILE A 88 -17.84 -5.83 -29.31
C ILE A 88 -18.27 -5.23 -30.66
N ASN A 89 -17.38 -5.21 -31.65
CA ASN A 89 -17.61 -4.63 -32.97
C ASN A 89 -17.95 -5.68 -34.02
#